data_AF-A0AAU9IIL2-F1
#
_entry.id   AF-A0AAU9IIL2-F1
#
_cell.length_a   1.000
_cell.length_b   1.000
_cell.length_c   1.000
_cell.angle_alpha   90.00
_cell.angle_beta   90.00
_cell.angle_gamma   90.00
#
_symmetry.space_group_name_H-M   'P 1'
#
loop_
_entity.id
_entity.type
_entity.pdbx_description
1 polymer ?
#
loop_
_entity_poly.entity_id
_entity_poly.type
_entity_poly.pdbx_seq_one_letter_code
_entity_poly.pdbx_strand_id
1 'polypeptide(L)'
;MNEIDQKRLFNVVVNKNYSCSEGHIFPNTDLSFLIIVQPNSSIENALQDLYDEQNFDELWCQECGSLRKQARYVSSVEFPQYLIFYTPKNKRTNFSFPESLEIYGEAYSLYAIICHKQNILYGHYLAYVCLQGVWYKCDDSRVKKQAPDYKSAYLLFYQK
;
A
#
# COMPACT_ATOMS: atom_id res chain seq x y z
N MET A 1 17.80 -15.15 7.64
CA MET A 1 16.80 -14.08 7.76
C MET A 1 15.70 -14.62 8.65
N ASN A 2 15.52 -14.06 9.84
CA ASN A 2 14.50 -14.54 10.79
C ASN A 2 13.12 -13.93 10.42
N GLU A 3 12.02 -14.44 10.99
CA GLU A 3 10.66 -13.92 10.70
C GLU A 3 10.48 -12.43 11.07
N ILE A 4 11.24 -11.94 12.05
CA ILE A 4 11.21 -10.55 12.49
C ILE A 4 11.80 -9.63 11.40
N ASP A 5 12.84 -10.09 10.71
CA ASP A 5 13.45 -9.40 9.57
C ASP A 5 12.45 -9.28 8.42
N GLN A 6 11.73 -10.37 8.09
CA GLN A 6 10.73 -10.36 7.02
C GLN A 6 9.56 -9.40 7.28
N LYS A 7 9.11 -9.29 8.53
CA LYS A 7 8.03 -8.35 8.88
C LYS A 7 8.43 -6.89 8.63
N ARG A 8 9.71 -6.54 8.82
CA ARG A 8 10.22 -5.18 8.57
C ARG A 8 10.47 -4.88 7.10
N LEU A 9 10.68 -5.92 6.28
CA LEU A 9 10.98 -5.74 4.86
C LEU A 9 9.78 -5.32 4.03
N PHE A 10 8.55 -5.68 4.45
CA PHE A 10 7.34 -5.49 3.64
C PHE A 10 6.17 -4.80 4.33
N ASN A 11 6.13 -4.74 5.68
CA ASN A 11 4.99 -4.14 6.36
C ASN A 11 5.22 -2.64 6.59
N VAL A 12 4.25 -1.86 6.14
CA VAL A 12 4.00 -0.53 6.67
C VAL A 12 3.47 -0.68 8.08
N VAL A 13 4.08 0.05 9.01
CA VAL A 13 3.66 0.09 10.41
C VAL A 13 2.96 1.42 10.65
N VAL A 14 1.68 1.40 11.01
CA VAL A 14 0.92 2.61 11.33
C VAL A 14 0.59 2.58 12.82
N ASN A 15 1.23 3.45 13.59
CA ASN A 15 0.93 3.64 14.99
C ASN A 15 -0.18 4.68 15.14
N LYS A 16 -1.21 4.31 15.88
CA LYS A 16 -2.44 5.09 16.07
C LYS A 16 -2.75 5.17 17.55
N ASN A 17 -3.51 6.18 17.91
CA ASN A 17 -4.07 6.30 19.24
C ASN A 17 -5.56 6.62 19.11
N TYR A 18 -6.35 6.01 19.98
CA TYR A 18 -7.76 6.29 20.14
C TYR A 18 -7.97 7.08 21.42
N SER A 19 -8.67 8.20 21.36
CA SER A 19 -9.08 8.98 22.54
C SER A 19 -10.59 8.96 22.66
N CYS A 20 -11.12 8.53 23.80
CA CYS A 20 -12.56 8.62 24.07
C CYS A 20 -12.97 10.00 24.61
N SER A 21 -14.27 10.31 24.60
CA SER A 21 -14.82 11.55 25.15
C SER A 21 -14.45 11.85 26.61
N GLU A 22 -14.19 10.82 27.42
CA GLU A 22 -13.75 10.95 28.82
C GLU A 22 -12.22 11.14 28.98
N GLY A 23 -11.46 11.19 27.87
CA GLY A 23 -10.02 11.44 27.89
C GLY A 23 -9.10 10.22 28.01
N HIS A 24 -9.64 8.99 28.09
CA HIS A 24 -8.81 7.77 28.05
C HIS A 24 -8.17 7.57 26.66
N ILE A 25 -6.91 7.15 26.62
CA ILE A 25 -6.10 6.98 25.41
C ILE A 25 -5.66 5.52 25.26
N PHE A 26 -5.90 4.94 24.09
CA PHE A 26 -5.53 3.56 23.76
C PHE A 26 -4.63 3.52 22.52
N PRO A 27 -3.38 3.07 22.64
CA PRO A 27 -2.51 2.88 21.48
C PRO A 27 -2.93 1.65 20.68
N ASN A 28 -2.75 1.71 19.37
CA ASN A 28 -3.00 0.63 18.43
C ASN A 28 -1.97 0.67 17.31
N THR A 29 -1.49 -0.49 16.86
CA THR A 29 -0.54 -0.60 15.76
C THR A 29 -1.12 -1.48 14.67
N ASP A 30 -1.24 -0.94 13.47
CA ASP A 30 -1.64 -1.67 12.27
C ASP A 30 -0.40 -2.05 11.45
N LEU A 31 -0.38 -3.30 10.97
CA LEU A 31 0.65 -3.81 10.07
C LEU A 31 0.01 -4.14 8.72
N SER A 32 0.50 -3.50 7.66
CA SER A 32 -0.02 -3.67 6.30
C SER A 32 1.09 -4.02 5.33
N PHE A 33 1.02 -5.22 4.74
CA PHE A 33 1.93 -5.64 3.67
C PHE A 33 1.57 -5.07 2.29
N LEU A 34 0.33 -4.55 2.16
CA LEU A 34 -0.25 -4.12 0.89
C LEU A 34 -1.01 -2.81 1.09
N ILE A 35 -0.68 -1.78 0.30
CA ILE A 35 -1.41 -0.52 0.26
C ILE A 35 -2.39 -0.56 -0.91
N ILE A 36 -3.67 -0.29 -0.66
CA ILE A 36 -4.69 -0.29 -1.70
C ILE A 36 -4.82 1.11 -2.28
N VAL A 37 -4.60 1.25 -3.60
CA VAL A 37 -4.85 2.50 -4.31
C VAL A 37 -6.31 2.53 -4.74
N GLN A 38 -7.05 3.55 -4.29
CA GLN A 38 -8.46 3.67 -4.65
C GLN A 38 -8.65 3.91 -6.16
N PRO A 39 -9.74 3.41 -6.77
CA PRO A 39 -10.08 3.68 -8.16
C PRO A 39 -10.03 5.17 -8.51
N ASN A 40 -9.40 5.52 -9.63
CA ASN A 40 -9.24 6.92 -10.09
C ASN A 40 -8.46 7.81 -9.11
N SER A 41 -7.58 7.20 -8.31
CA SER A 41 -6.67 7.89 -7.40
C SER A 41 -5.19 7.65 -7.77
N SER A 42 -4.30 8.18 -6.95
CA SER A 42 -2.85 8.02 -7.09
C SER A 42 -2.24 7.32 -5.89
N ILE A 43 -0.99 6.87 -6.05
CA ILE A 43 -0.22 6.30 -4.93
C ILE A 43 -0.02 7.34 -3.82
N GLU A 44 0.22 8.60 -4.18
CA GLU A 44 0.42 9.69 -3.22
C GLU A 44 -0.80 9.89 -2.34
N ASN A 45 -2.01 9.83 -2.91
CA ASN A 45 -3.24 9.86 -2.15
C ASN A 45 -3.36 8.63 -1.23
N ALA A 46 -3.09 7.42 -1.74
CA ALA A 46 -3.14 6.21 -0.94
C ALA A 46 -2.14 6.23 0.25
N LEU A 47 -1.02 6.94 0.10
CA LEU A 47 -0.07 7.18 1.18
C LEU A 47 -0.58 8.23 2.17
N GLN A 48 -1.27 9.27 1.70
CA GLN A 48 -1.93 10.24 2.59
C GLN A 48 -3.05 9.61 3.41
N ASP A 49 -3.84 8.71 2.81
CA ASP A 49 -4.92 7.98 3.50
C ASP A 49 -4.41 7.20 4.74
N LEU A 50 -3.10 6.86 4.81
CA LEU A 50 -2.49 6.23 5.99
C LEU A 50 -2.46 7.14 7.22
N TYR A 51 -2.50 8.46 7.01
CA TYR A 51 -2.47 9.49 8.04
C TYR A 51 -3.86 10.00 8.43
N ASP A 52 -4.92 9.51 7.78
CA ASP A 52 -6.27 10.00 8.02
C ASP A 52 -6.73 9.77 9.47
N GLU A 53 -7.07 10.88 10.11
CA GLU A 53 -7.74 10.89 11.40
C GLU A 53 -9.22 10.57 11.21
N GLN A 54 -9.80 9.85 12.17
CA GLN A 54 -11.18 9.40 12.09
C GLN A 54 -11.93 9.67 13.39
N ASN A 55 -13.18 10.09 13.27
CA ASN A 55 -14.09 10.24 14.39
C ASN A 55 -15.17 9.16 14.32
N PHE A 56 -15.46 8.58 15.48
CA PHE A 56 -16.44 7.51 15.66
C PHE A 56 -17.49 7.98 16.66
N ASP A 57 -18.76 7.97 16.27
CA ASP A 57 -19.84 8.35 17.17
C ASP A 57 -20.08 7.30 18.27
N GLU A 58 -19.90 6.02 17.94
CA GLU A 58 -20.11 4.91 18.86
C GLU A 58 -19.00 3.86 18.71
N LEU A 59 -18.07 3.84 19.66
CA LEU A 59 -17.06 2.80 19.77
C LEU A 59 -16.88 2.40 21.24
N TRP A 60 -16.65 1.11 21.51
CA TRP A 60 -16.50 0.59 22.86
C TRP A 60 -15.22 1.11 23.52
N CYS A 61 -15.35 1.68 24.72
CA CYS A 61 -14.21 2.06 25.55
C CYS A 61 -14.07 1.05 26.70
N GLN A 62 -12.89 0.42 26.82
CA GLN A 62 -12.63 -0.59 27.84
C GLN A 62 -12.62 0.00 29.26
N GLU A 63 -12.10 1.22 29.44
CA GLU A 63 -12.06 1.89 30.74
C GLU A 63 -13.44 2.41 31.17
N CYS A 64 -14.25 2.95 30.24
CA CYS A 64 -15.61 3.41 30.55
C CYS A 64 -16.64 2.26 30.62
N GLY A 65 -16.28 1.06 30.16
CA GLY A 65 -17.17 -0.10 30.10
C GLY A 65 -18.46 0.14 29.28
N SER A 66 -18.43 1.03 28.29
CA SER A 66 -19.61 1.40 27.48
C SER A 66 -19.24 2.09 26.17
N LEU A 67 -20.21 2.20 25.25
CA LEU A 67 -20.05 2.91 23.97
C LEU A 67 -19.86 4.41 24.19
N ARG A 68 -18.88 4.99 23.52
CA ARG A 68 -18.54 6.41 23.59
C ARG A 68 -18.14 6.94 22.21
N LYS A 69 -18.20 8.27 22.07
CA LYS A 69 -17.53 8.96 20.98
C LYS A 69 -16.03 8.81 21.14
N GLN A 70 -15.35 8.50 20.05
CA GLN A 70 -13.89 8.35 20.03
C GLN A 70 -13.30 9.02 18.81
N ALA A 71 -12.11 9.58 18.96
CA ALA A 71 -11.28 10.05 17.87
C ALA A 71 -10.05 9.15 17.72
N ARG A 72 -9.64 8.89 16.49
CA ARG A 72 -8.42 8.16 16.15
C ARG A 72 -7.48 9.10 15.43
N TYR A 73 -6.26 9.22 15.96
CA TYR A 73 -5.18 9.99 15.36
C TYR A 73 -3.98 9.10 15.09
N VAL A 74 -3.20 9.45 14.07
CA VAL A 74 -2.00 8.70 13.65
C VAL A 74 -0.79 9.34 14.32
N SER A 75 -0.05 8.57 15.10
CA SER A 75 1.15 9.07 15.80
C SER A 75 2.40 8.92 14.95
N SER A 76 2.54 7.83 14.20
CA SER A 76 3.63 7.65 13.25
C SER A 76 3.28 6.63 12.17
N VAL A 77 3.96 6.73 11.04
CA VAL A 77 3.98 5.70 10.00
C VAL A 77 5.43 5.37 9.68
N GLU A 78 5.76 4.09 9.67
CA GLU A 78 7.08 3.59 9.30
C GLU A 78 6.97 2.82 7.99
N PHE A 79 7.79 3.22 7.00
CA PHE A 79 7.78 2.59 5.69
C PHE A 79 8.89 1.52 5.54
N PRO A 80 8.55 0.34 5.01
CA PRO A 80 9.49 -0.77 4.84
C PRO A 80 10.45 -0.55 3.67
N GLN A 81 11.42 -1.46 3.51
CA GLN A 81 12.34 -1.44 2.36
C GLN A 81 11.62 -1.66 1.03
N TYR A 82 10.57 -2.48 1.02
CA TYR A 82 9.77 -2.80 -0.15
C TYR A 82 8.32 -2.39 0.06
N LEU A 83 7.79 -1.56 -0.83
CA LEU A 83 6.39 -1.17 -0.84
C LEU A 83 5.65 -1.91 -1.95
N ILE A 84 4.48 -2.45 -1.61
CA ILE A 84 3.61 -3.13 -2.56
C ILE A 84 2.27 -2.39 -2.60
N PHE A 85 1.91 -1.91 -3.78
CA PHE A 85 0.62 -1.28 -4.01
C PHE A 85 -0.28 -2.19 -4.82
N TYR A 86 -1.54 -2.29 -4.41
CA TYR A 86 -2.61 -2.95 -5.13
C TYR A 86 -3.50 -1.95 -5.84
N THR A 87 -3.67 -2.13 -7.15
CA THR A 87 -4.56 -1.31 -7.97
C THR A 87 -5.77 -2.15 -8.41
N PRO A 88 -6.88 -2.18 -7.64
CA PRO A 88 -8.07 -2.96 -7.96
C PRO A 88 -8.68 -2.53 -9.30
N LYS A 89 -8.49 -3.34 -10.32
CA LYS A 89 -8.92 -3.00 -11.68
C LYS A 89 -10.42 -3.16 -11.86
N ASN A 90 -11.03 -2.08 -12.35
CA ASN A 90 -12.30 -2.11 -13.08
C ASN A 90 -12.10 -1.56 -14.49
N LYS A 91 -12.98 -1.91 -15.45
CA LYS A 91 -12.82 -1.57 -16.88
C LYS A 91 -12.65 -0.07 -17.21
N ARG A 92 -12.85 0.82 -16.23
CA ARG A 92 -12.83 2.29 -16.39
C ARG A 92 -11.87 3.01 -15.43
N THR A 93 -11.08 2.28 -14.64
CA THR A 93 -10.27 2.89 -13.58
C THR A 93 -8.89 3.22 -14.10
N ASN A 94 -8.53 4.50 -14.05
CA ASN A 94 -7.15 4.94 -14.24
C ASN A 94 -6.48 5.04 -12.88
N PHE A 95 -5.21 4.66 -12.80
CA PHE A 95 -4.37 4.83 -11.62
C PHE A 95 -3.16 5.66 -12.06
N SER A 96 -2.79 6.64 -11.25
CA SER A 96 -1.56 7.41 -11.45
C SER A 96 -0.49 6.93 -10.49
N PHE A 97 0.69 6.63 -11.00
CA PHE A 97 1.84 6.23 -10.19
C PHE A 97 3.14 6.65 -10.88
N PRO A 98 4.12 7.19 -10.14
CA PRO A 98 5.40 7.62 -10.70
C PRO A 98 6.40 6.46 -10.75
N GLU A 99 7.41 6.50 -11.62
CA GLU A 99 8.50 5.50 -11.58
C GLU A 99 9.43 5.68 -10.36
N SER A 100 9.44 6.88 -9.78
CA SER A 100 10.20 7.22 -8.57
C SER A 100 9.30 7.99 -7.61
N LEU A 101 9.36 7.62 -6.34
CA LEU A 101 8.57 8.18 -5.25
C LEU A 101 9.53 8.67 -4.16
N GLU A 102 9.24 9.81 -3.54
CA GLU A 102 9.97 10.29 -2.38
C GLU A 102 9.04 10.31 -1.17
N ILE A 103 9.42 9.62 -0.10
CA ILE A 103 8.66 9.53 1.14
C ILE A 103 9.56 9.98 2.29
N TYR A 104 9.32 11.17 2.84
CA TYR A 104 10.12 11.76 3.94
C TYR A 104 11.64 11.73 3.72
N GLY A 105 12.09 12.04 2.50
CA GLY A 105 13.51 12.04 2.12
C GLY A 105 14.08 10.67 1.75
N GLU A 106 13.29 9.60 1.85
CA GLU A 106 13.66 8.28 1.34
C GLU A 106 13.14 8.13 -0.09
N ALA A 107 14.05 7.85 -1.03
CA ALA A 107 13.69 7.59 -2.42
C ALA A 107 13.28 6.12 -2.60
N TYR A 108 12.24 5.90 -3.39
CA TYR A 108 11.72 4.59 -3.76
C TYR A 108 11.60 4.51 -5.28
N SER A 109 12.17 3.48 -5.88
CA SER A 109 12.11 3.26 -7.32
C SER A 109 11.20 2.07 -7.66
N LEU A 110 10.33 2.25 -8.65
CA LEU A 110 9.51 1.18 -9.21
C LEU A 110 10.43 0.18 -9.93
N TYR A 111 10.48 -1.06 -9.43
CA TYR A 111 11.37 -2.09 -9.97
C TYR A 111 10.63 -3.31 -10.50
N ALA A 112 9.36 -3.51 -10.13
CA ALA A 112 8.54 -4.57 -10.70
C ALA A 112 7.06 -4.19 -10.76
N ILE A 113 6.37 -4.76 -11.75
CA ILE A 113 4.94 -4.57 -11.99
C ILE A 113 4.35 -5.94 -12.32
N ILE A 114 3.33 -6.34 -11.58
CA ILE A 114 2.49 -7.46 -12.01
C ILE A 114 1.31 -6.87 -12.75
N CYS A 115 1.11 -7.32 -13.98
CA CYS A 115 0.00 -6.95 -14.82
C CYS A 115 -1.04 -8.06 -14.81
N HIS A 116 -2.31 -7.68 -14.78
CA HIS A 116 -3.42 -8.60 -15.00
C HIS A 116 -4.14 -8.22 -16.30
N LYS A 117 -4.19 -9.16 -17.24
CA LYS A 117 -4.88 -9.01 -18.51
C LYS A 117 -6.16 -9.83 -18.51
N GLN A 118 -7.21 -9.28 -19.12
CA GLN A 118 -8.57 -9.84 -19.22
C GLN A 118 -9.41 -9.65 -17.95
N ASN A 119 -10.39 -10.52 -17.69
CA ASN A 119 -11.42 -10.29 -16.67
C ASN A 119 -11.05 -10.95 -15.34
N ILE A 120 -11.84 -10.72 -14.29
CA ILE A 120 -11.56 -11.23 -12.93
C ILE A 120 -11.71 -12.77 -12.82
N LEU A 121 -12.53 -13.39 -13.67
CA LEU A 121 -12.83 -14.84 -13.62
C LEU A 121 -11.85 -15.69 -14.43
N TYR A 122 -11.27 -15.12 -15.47
CA TYR A 122 -10.27 -15.70 -16.35
C TYR A 122 -9.34 -14.58 -16.82
N GLY A 123 -8.06 -14.78 -16.59
CA GLY A 123 -7.07 -13.79 -16.97
C GLY A 123 -5.69 -14.38 -17.07
N HIS A 124 -4.79 -13.53 -17.55
CA HIS A 124 -3.38 -13.85 -17.70
C HIS A 124 -2.55 -12.86 -16.91
N TYR A 125 -1.74 -13.37 -15.98
CA TYR A 125 -0.79 -12.58 -15.23
C TYR A 125 0.56 -12.61 -15.93
N LEU A 126 1.20 -11.45 -15.98
CA LEU A 126 2.57 -11.33 -16.45
C LEU A 126 3.29 -10.30 -15.62
N ALA A 127 4.62 -10.35 -15.61
CA ALA A 127 5.44 -9.41 -14.87
C ALA A 127 6.25 -8.53 -15.82
N TYR A 128 6.48 -7.30 -15.41
CA TYR A 128 7.60 -6.49 -15.87
C TYR A 128 8.57 -6.31 -14.71
N VAL A 129 9.86 -6.48 -14.96
CA VAL A 129 10.92 -6.29 -13.97
C VAL A 129 11.99 -5.36 -14.54
N CYS A 130 12.46 -4.42 -13.74
CA CYS A 130 13.53 -3.49 -14.08
C CYS A 130 14.83 -4.00 -13.47
N LEU A 131 15.81 -4.29 -14.31
CA LEU A 131 17.16 -4.67 -13.90
C LEU A 131 18.13 -3.65 -14.48
N GLN A 132 18.85 -2.93 -13.61
CA GLN A 132 19.84 -1.91 -14.02
C GLN A 132 19.25 -0.87 -15.00
N GLY A 133 18.03 -0.41 -14.74
CA GLY A 133 17.33 0.55 -15.60
C GLY A 133 16.74 -0.02 -16.89
N VAL A 134 16.83 -1.34 -17.09
CA VAL A 134 16.29 -2.03 -18.27
C VAL A 134 15.08 -2.87 -17.89
N TRP A 135 13.94 -2.60 -18.54
CA TRP A 135 12.71 -3.35 -18.35
C TRP A 135 12.65 -4.63 -19.20
N TYR A 136 12.24 -5.72 -18.54
CA TYR A 136 12.00 -7.01 -19.14
C TYR A 136 10.57 -7.45 -18.86
N LYS A 137 9.88 -7.91 -19.91
CA LYS A 137 8.59 -8.59 -19.80
C LYS A 137 8.84 -10.08 -19.57
N CYS A 138 8.30 -10.60 -18.48
CA CYS A 138 8.26 -12.02 -18.14
C CYS A 138 6.84 -12.53 -18.31
N ASP A 139 6.63 -13.41 -19.29
CA ASP A 139 5.35 -13.95 -19.71
C ASP A 139 5.47 -15.47 -19.76
N ASP A 140 5.10 -16.14 -18.68
CA ASP A 140 5.39 -17.55 -18.40
C ASP A 140 6.88 -17.89 -18.63
N SER A 141 7.18 -18.75 -19.60
CA SER A 141 8.55 -19.16 -19.96
C SER A 141 9.29 -18.16 -20.84
N ARG A 142 8.65 -17.05 -21.25
CA ARG A 142 9.18 -16.10 -22.23
C ARG A 142 9.62 -14.81 -21.55
N VAL A 143 10.92 -14.52 -21.63
CA VAL A 143 11.50 -13.26 -21.15
C VAL A 143 12.01 -12.45 -22.34
N LYS A 144 11.62 -11.18 -22.43
CA LYS A 144 12.12 -10.27 -23.46
C LYS A 144 12.26 -8.84 -22.95
N LYS A 145 13.26 -8.11 -23.43
CA LYS A 145 13.40 -6.67 -23.18
C LYS A 145 12.20 -5.94 -23.77
N GLN A 146 11.43 -5.25 -22.93
CA GLN A 146 10.23 -4.52 -23.35
C GLN A 146 9.82 -3.51 -22.27
N ALA A 147 9.38 -2.32 -22.69
CA ALA A 147 8.78 -1.36 -21.78
C ALA A 147 7.50 -1.93 -21.13
N PRO A 148 7.25 -1.55 -19.85
CA PRO A 148 6.07 -2.00 -19.11
C PRO A 148 4.76 -1.46 -19.68
N ASP A 149 3.71 -2.25 -19.50
CA ASP A 149 2.34 -1.83 -19.80
C ASP A 149 1.66 -1.33 -18.52
N TYR A 150 1.83 -0.03 -18.23
CA TYR A 150 1.29 0.61 -17.04
C TYR A 150 -0.24 0.54 -16.94
N LYS A 151 -0.94 0.47 -18.08
CA LYS A 151 -2.41 0.39 -18.09
C LYS A 151 -2.91 -0.95 -17.55
N SER A 152 -2.11 -2.00 -17.61
CA SER A 152 -2.46 -3.32 -17.07
C SER A 152 -1.88 -3.61 -15.69
N ALA A 153 -1.24 -2.63 -15.04
CA ALA A 153 -0.73 -2.76 -13.68
C ALA A 153 -1.82 -3.21 -12.69
N TYR A 154 -1.46 -4.19 -11.86
CA TYR A 154 -2.32 -4.80 -10.85
C TYR A 154 -1.64 -4.78 -9.49
N LEU A 155 -0.33 -5.09 -9.46
CA LEU A 155 0.54 -4.84 -8.32
C LEU A 155 1.76 -4.02 -8.77
N LEU A 156 2.17 -3.07 -7.95
CA LEU A 156 3.35 -2.24 -8.15
C LEU A 156 4.33 -2.47 -7.00
N PHE A 157 5.59 -2.69 -7.31
CA PHE A 157 6.65 -2.97 -6.35
C PHE A 157 7.69 -1.86 -6.40
N TYR A 158 7.84 -1.16 -5.29
CA TYR A 158 8.87 -0.15 -5.10
C TYR A 158 9.91 -0.62 -4.10
N GLN A 159 11.15 -0.21 -4.33
CA GLN A 159 12.28 -0.50 -3.46
C GLN A 159 13.04 0.79 -3.16
N LYS A 160 13.51 0.92 -1.92
CA LYS A 160 14.49 1.95 -1.53
C LYS A 160 15.81 1.83 -2.29
#